data_AF-A0AAQ0VB54-F1
#
_entry.id   AF-A0AAQ0VB54-F1
#
_cell.length_a   1.000
_cell.length_b   1.000
_cell.length_c   1.000
_cell.angle_alpha   90.00
_cell.angle_beta   90.00
_cell.angle_gamma   90.00
#
_symmetry.space_group_name_H-M   'P 1'
#
loop_
_entity.id
_entity.type
_entity.pdbx_description
1 polymer ?
#
loop_
_entity_poly.entity_id
_entity_poly.type
_entity_poly.pdbx_seq_one_letter_code
_entity_poly.pdbx_strand_id
1 'polypeptide(L)' 'MLSTLSSGSSQNDASRKPLGITRNSGQASPQSGYWQLSSTAVSAVVNLKKGEMMPYYQGSPVQWQLIQYDLGKETPV' A
#
# COMPACT_ATOMS: atom_id res chain seq x y z
N MET A 1 -27.17 12.46 35.15
CA MET A 1 -26.01 11.61 34.81
C MET A 1 -26.42 10.76 33.64
N LEU A 2 -26.10 11.10 32.39
CA LEU A 2 -26.37 10.17 31.28
C LEU A 2 -25.55 10.48 30.01
N SER A 3 -24.57 9.59 29.79
CA SER A 3 -24.11 9.05 28.50
C SER A 3 -23.52 10.01 27.46
N THR A 4 -22.20 10.18 27.54
CA THR A 4 -21.36 10.46 26.36
C THR A 4 -21.56 9.34 25.35
N LEU A 5 -22.16 9.67 24.21
CA LEU A 5 -22.18 8.80 23.04
C LEU A 5 -20.74 8.53 22.65
N SER A 6 -20.38 7.26 22.79
CA SER A 6 -19.15 6.64 22.33
C SER A 6 -18.76 7.24 20.99
N SER A 7 -17.60 7.88 20.95
CA SER A 7 -16.91 8.21 19.72
C SER A 7 -16.79 6.90 18.94
N GLY A 8 -17.71 6.68 18.01
CA GLY A 8 -17.48 5.78 16.90
C GLY A 8 -16.19 6.29 16.30
N SER A 9 -15.12 5.55 16.54
CA SER A 9 -13.86 5.70 15.84
C SER A 9 -14.21 5.59 14.37
N SER A 10 -14.48 6.73 13.74
CA SER A 10 -14.18 6.96 12.34
C SER A 10 -12.70 6.61 12.23
N GLN A 11 -12.41 5.33 12.05
CA GLN A 11 -11.23 4.84 11.37
C GLN A 11 -11.31 5.49 10.00
N ASN A 12 -10.91 6.75 9.97
CA ASN A 12 -10.73 7.50 8.77
C ASN A 12 -9.57 6.78 8.10
N ASP A 13 -9.94 5.86 7.20
CA ASP A 13 -9.19 5.40 6.04
C ASP A 13 -8.59 6.54 5.19
N ALA A 14 -8.61 7.80 5.67
CA ALA A 14 -8.06 9.01 5.08
C ALA A 14 -6.53 9.00 4.86
N SER A 15 -5.83 7.94 5.28
CA SER A 15 -4.40 7.74 4.97
C SER A 15 -4.14 6.65 3.92
N ARG A 16 -5.16 5.89 3.49
CA ARG A 16 -4.99 4.89 2.43
C ARG A 16 -5.00 5.62 1.08
N LYS A 17 -3.86 5.57 0.39
CA LYS A 17 -3.75 6.10 -0.96
C LYS A 17 -4.62 5.26 -1.90
N PRO A 18 -5.24 5.84 -2.94
CA PRO A 18 -6.06 5.08 -3.86
C PRO A 18 -5.27 3.95 -4.54
N LEU A 19 -5.96 2.86 -4.92
CA LEU A 19 -5.40 1.85 -5.81
C LEU A 19 -5.05 2.50 -7.15
N GLY A 20 -4.03 1.96 -7.82
CA GLY A 20 -3.51 2.47 -9.08
C GLY A 20 -2.44 3.54 -8.93
N ILE A 21 -2.07 3.94 -7.71
CA ILE A 21 -0.92 4.83 -7.50
C ILE A 21 0.37 4.19 -8.02
N THR A 22 1.26 5.03 -8.54
CA THR A 22 2.58 4.61 -8.98
C THR A 22 3.69 5.20 -8.12
N ARG A 23 4.79 4.44 -8.00
CA ARG A 23 6.01 4.83 -7.30
C ARG A 23 7.23 4.24 -7.99
N ASN A 24 8.35 4.93 -7.84
CA ASN A 24 9.61 4.48 -8.42
C ASN A 24 10.38 3.61 -7.44
N SER A 25 11.21 2.72 -7.99
CA SER A 25 12.19 1.94 -7.23
C SER A 25 13.09 2.85 -6.39
N GLY A 26 13.44 2.42 -5.19
CA GLY A 26 14.18 3.20 -4.21
C GLY A 26 13.31 4.15 -3.37
N GLN A 27 12.04 4.35 -3.70
CA GLN A 27 11.12 5.14 -2.86
C GLN A 27 10.41 4.26 -1.83
N ALA A 28 10.07 4.85 -0.68
CA ALA A 28 9.26 4.17 0.32
C ALA A 28 7.81 4.00 -0.16
N SER A 29 7.26 2.82 0.11
CA SER A 29 5.88 2.46 -0.22
C SER A 29 4.92 3.26 0.65
N PRO A 30 4.02 4.06 0.07
CA PRO A 30 3.09 4.86 0.86
C PRO A 30 2.03 4.01 1.58
N GLN A 31 1.83 2.77 1.13
CA GLN A 31 0.84 1.86 1.68
C GLN A 31 1.23 0.40 1.48
N SER A 32 0.75 -0.45 2.39
CA SER A 32 0.86 -1.91 2.31
C SER A 32 -0.02 -2.49 1.20
N GLY A 33 0.58 -3.27 0.32
CA GLY A 33 -0.13 -3.85 -0.81
C GLY A 33 0.70 -4.62 -1.79
N TYR A 34 0.01 -5.16 -2.78
CA TYR A 34 0.61 -5.78 -3.95
C TYR A 34 0.89 -4.69 -4.98
N TRP A 35 2.18 -4.55 -5.28
CA TRP A 35 2.73 -3.60 -6.22
C TRP A 35 3.19 -4.35 -7.45
N GLN A 36 2.66 -4.00 -8.61
CA GLN A 36 3.04 -4.58 -9.89
C GLN A 36 3.88 -3.61 -10.70
N LEU A 37 4.80 -4.09 -11.52
CA LEU A 37 5.45 -3.26 -12.54
C LEU A 37 4.42 -2.56 -13.44
N SER A 38 4.56 -1.24 -13.60
CA SER A 38 3.75 -0.45 -14.54
C SER A 38 4.13 -0.71 -16.01
N SER A 39 5.18 -1.50 -16.27
CA SER A 39 5.65 -1.82 -17.61
C SER A 39 4.84 -2.98 -18.20
N THR A 40 4.42 -2.85 -19.45
CA THR A 40 3.69 -3.89 -20.19
C THR A 40 4.57 -5.08 -20.60
N ALA A 41 5.89 -4.92 -20.57
CA ALA A 41 6.83 -5.97 -20.99
C ALA A 41 7.11 -7.00 -19.89
N VAL A 42 6.85 -6.67 -18.62
CA VAL A 42 7.26 -7.49 -17.46
C VAL A 42 6.20 -7.43 -16.36
N SER A 43 5.73 -8.60 -15.95
CA SER A 43 4.73 -8.76 -14.88
C SER A 43 5.39 -9.19 -13.58
N ALA A 44 6.17 -8.32 -12.96
CA ALA A 44 6.65 -8.56 -11.60
C ALA A 44 5.67 -7.96 -10.60
N VAL A 45 5.29 -8.74 -9.59
CA VAL A 45 4.43 -8.31 -8.49
C VAL A 45 5.18 -8.56 -7.19
N VAL A 46 5.20 -7.57 -6.30
CA VAL A 46 5.82 -7.65 -4.98
C VAL A 46 4.83 -7.21 -3.93
N ASN A 47 4.80 -7.90 -2.79
CA ASN A 47 4.06 -7.43 -1.62
C ASN A 47 5.00 -6.55 -0.80
N LEU A 48 4.63 -5.29 -0.62
CA LEU A 48 5.40 -4.32 0.17
C LEU A 48 4.49 -3.72 1.23
N LYS A 49 5.01 -3.56 2.43
CA LYS A 49 4.33 -2.85 3.52
C LYS A 49 4.54 -1.35 3.42
N LYS A 50 3.64 -0.58 4.05
CA LYS A 50 3.81 0.87 4.21
C LYS A 50 5.17 1.18 4.86
N GLY A 51 5.95 2.00 4.19
CA GLY A 51 7.30 2.40 4.60
C GLY A 51 8.42 1.55 4.02
N GLU A 52 8.13 0.38 3.41
CA GLU A 52 9.18 -0.45 2.79
C GLU A 52 9.68 0.16 1.48
N MET A 53 10.98 0.02 1.25
CA MET A 53 11.64 0.53 0.05
C MET A 53 11.33 -0.34 -1.16
N MET A 54 10.94 0.30 -2.26
CA MET A 54 10.61 -0.40 -3.50
C MET A 54 11.83 -1.00 -4.17
N PRO A 55 11.84 -2.32 -4.43
CA PRO A 55 12.99 -2.98 -4.99
C PRO A 55 13.25 -2.54 -6.44
N TYR A 56 14.52 -2.55 -6.82
CA TYR A 56 14.92 -2.42 -8.22
C TYR A 56 14.68 -3.74 -8.94
N TYR A 57 14.21 -3.66 -10.18
CA TYR A 57 14.01 -4.84 -11.02
C TYR A 57 15.16 -4.95 -12.01
N GLN A 58 15.88 -6.08 -11.98
CA GLN A 58 17.06 -6.31 -12.83
C GLN A 58 18.13 -5.20 -12.76
N GLY A 59 18.30 -4.57 -11.58
CA GLY A 59 19.24 -3.46 -11.41
C GLY A 59 18.82 -2.16 -12.09
N SER A 60 17.64 -2.11 -12.71
CA SER A 60 17.09 -0.91 -13.34
C SER A 60 16.04 -0.25 -12.44
N PRO A 61 15.97 1.10 -12.41
CA PRO A 61 14.90 1.80 -11.73
C PRO A 61 13.60 1.58 -12.50
N VAL A 62 12.66 0.92 -11.84
CA VAL A 62 11.34 0.62 -12.41
C VAL A 62 10.24 1.35 -11.65
N GLN A 63 9.10 1.49 -12.31
CA GLN A 63 7.90 2.03 -11.72
C GLN A 63 6.96 0.91 -11.30
N TRP A 64 6.56 0.95 -10.05
CA TRP A 64 5.61 0.05 -9.42
C TRP A 64 4.25 0.73 -9.32
N GLN A 65 3.18 -0.02 -9.53
CA GLN A 65 1.79 0.39 -9.47
C GLN A 65 1.06 -0.46 -8.43
N LEU A 66 0.36 0.18 -7.50
CA LEU A 66 -0.42 -0.51 -6.49
C LEU A 66 -1.66 -1.11 -7.16
N ILE A 67 -1.71 -2.42 -7.28
CA ILE A 67 -2.84 -3.12 -7.91
C ILE A 67 -3.85 -3.62 -6.88
N GLN A 68 -3.40 -3.87 -5.65
CA GLN A 68 -4.26 -4.42 -4.60
C GLN A 68 -3.73 -4.06 -3.22
N TYR A 69 -4.63 -3.80 -2.27
CA TYR A 69 -4.26 -3.59 -0.88
C TYR A 69 -3.97 -4.92 -0.20
N ASP A 70 -2.92 -4.95 0.61
CA ASP A 70 -2.64 -6.03 1.53
C ASP A 70 -3.35 -5.66 2.83
N LEU A 71 -4.63 -6.02 2.90
CA LEU A 71 -5.46 -5.90 4.10
C LEU A 71 -5.13 -7.04 5.07
N GLY A 72 -3.82 -7.35 5.22
CA GLY A 72 -3.31 -8.39 6.11
C GLY A 72 -4.06 -8.31 7.43
N LYS A 73 -4.81 -9.37 7.71
CA LYS A 73 -5.93 -9.37 8.65
C LYS A 73 -5.52 -8.74 9.96
N GLU A 74 -6.08 -7.56 10.24
CA GLU A 74 -6.23 -7.06 11.61
C GLU A 74 -7.08 -8.12 12.32
N THR A 75 -6.41 -9.09 12.94
CA THR A 75 -7.08 -10.11 13.73
C THR A 75 -7.52 -9.38 14.98
N PRO A 76 -8.82 -9.16 15.21
CA PRO A 76 -9.26 -8.58 16.45
C PRO A 76 -8.94 -9.62 17.53
N VAL A 77 -8.02 -9.27 18.44
CA VAL A 77 -7.75 -10.03 19.66
C VAL A 77 -8.83 -9.74 20.69
#